data_AF-A0A0P7HYJ5-F1
#
_entry.id   AF-A0A0P7HYJ5-F1
#
_cell.length_a   1.000
_cell.length_b   1.000
_cell.length_c   1.000
_cell.angle_alpha   90.00
_cell.angle_beta   90.00
_cell.angle_gamma   90.00
#
_symmetry.space_group_name_H-M   'P 1'
#
loop_
_entity.id
_entity.type
_entity.pdbx_description
1 polymer ?
#
loop_
_entity_poly.entity_id
_entity_poly.type
_entity_poly.pdbx_seq_one_letter_code
_entity_poly.pdbx_strand_id
1 'polypeptide(L)'
;MTDPDIVTEIVEAVAAADGVDPTELDPLYEYINPEALVILAKQERREWSLTFQFSDHQVTVSHDSRILVDGVAYSPDVSNSFDA
;
A
#
# COMPACT_ATOMS: atom_id res chain seq x y z
N MET A 1 -14.15 4.38 12.55
CA MET A 1 -13.99 3.42 11.44
C MET A 1 -12.53 3.42 11.14
N THR A 2 -11.86 2.28 11.29
CA THR A 2 -10.40 2.14 11.14
C THR A 2 -10.02 2.63 9.75
N ASP A 3 -9.28 3.73 9.67
CA ASP A 3 -8.62 4.14 8.44
C ASP A 3 -7.89 2.91 7.89
N PRO A 4 -8.12 2.49 6.63
CA PRO A 4 -7.42 1.34 6.08
C PRO A 4 -5.93 1.59 6.28
N ASP A 5 -5.29 0.70 7.05
CA ASP A 5 -3.89 0.85 7.38
C ASP A 5 -3.15 0.71 6.04
N ILE A 6 -2.45 1.75 5.59
CA ILE A 6 -1.72 1.76 4.31
C ILE A 6 -0.84 0.50 4.15
N VAL A 7 -0.40 -0.07 5.27
CA VAL A 7 0.29 -1.35 5.38
C VAL A 7 -0.55 -2.50 4.82
N THR A 8 -1.82 -2.61 5.20
CA THR A 8 -2.75 -3.63 4.69
C THR A 8 -2.95 -3.47 3.19
N GLU A 9 -3.20 -2.25 2.70
CA GLU A 9 -3.40 -2.02 1.26
C GLU A 9 -2.17 -2.38 0.43
N ILE A 10 -0.96 -2.10 0.93
CA ILE A 10 0.29 -2.50 0.26
C ILE A 10 0.38 -4.03 0.16
N VAL A 11 0.11 -4.73 1.27
CA VAL A 11 0.18 -6.19 1.30
C VAL A 11 -0.89 -6.79 0.37
N GLU A 12 -2.11 -6.26 0.38
CA GLU A 12 -3.18 -6.69 -0.54
C GLU A 12 -2.85 -6.39 -2.00
N ALA A 13 -2.23 -5.26 -2.29
CA ALA A 13 -1.82 -4.88 -3.64
C ALA A 13 -0.78 -5.85 -4.21
N VAL A 14 0.22 -6.22 -3.40
CA VAL A 14 1.24 -7.19 -3.83
C VAL A 14 0.63 -8.59 -3.93
N ALA A 15 -0.21 -8.98 -2.97
CA ALA A 15 -0.88 -10.27 -2.97
C ALA A 15 -1.73 -10.45 -4.22
N ALA A 16 -2.49 -9.41 -4.60
CA ALA A 16 -3.27 -9.39 -5.82
C ALA A 16 -2.41 -9.42 -7.09
N ALA A 17 -1.22 -8.80 -7.08
CA ALA A 17 -0.30 -8.84 -8.21
C ALA A 17 0.32 -10.24 -8.43
N ASP A 18 0.63 -10.94 -7.34
CA ASP A 18 1.17 -12.30 -7.38
C ASP A 18 0.07 -13.37 -7.53
N GLY A 19 -1.17 -13.01 -7.18
CA GLY A 19 -2.32 -13.92 -7.17
C GLY A 19 -2.33 -14.89 -5.98
N VAL A 20 -1.66 -14.53 -4.90
CA VAL A 20 -1.55 -15.32 -3.66
C VAL A 20 -2.28 -14.63 -2.52
N ASP A 21 -2.46 -15.34 -1.40
CA ASP A 21 -3.01 -14.73 -0.20
C ASP A 21 -1.99 -13.81 0.48
N PRO A 22 -2.42 -12.69 1.10
CA PRO A 22 -1.53 -11.76 1.80
C PRO A 22 -0.78 -12.39 2.98
N THR A 23 -1.25 -13.55 3.47
CA THR A 23 -0.59 -14.34 4.52
C THR A 23 0.51 -15.25 3.99
N GLU A 24 0.57 -15.49 2.67
CA GLU A 24 1.64 -16.25 2.03
C GLU A 24 2.83 -15.37 1.63
N LEU A 25 2.63 -14.06 1.60
CA LEU A 25 3.69 -13.09 1.40
C LEU A 25 4.61 -13.00 2.63
N ASP A 26 5.87 -12.63 2.37
CA ASP A 26 6.79 -12.31 3.44
C ASP A 26 6.27 -11.12 4.28
N PRO A 27 6.65 -11.03 5.56
CA PRO A 27 6.19 -9.95 6.40
C PRO A 27 6.71 -8.59 5.90
N LEU A 28 5.82 -7.60 5.74
CA LEU A 28 6.19 -6.25 5.29
C LEU A 28 7.32 -5.63 6.13
N TYR A 29 7.31 -5.88 7.44
CA TYR A 29 8.31 -5.36 8.38
C TYR A 29 9.74 -5.85 8.12
N GLU A 30 9.94 -6.93 7.35
CA GLU A 30 11.28 -7.41 6.96
C GLU A 30 11.92 -6.50 5.89
N TYR A 31 11.10 -5.85 5.07
CA TYR A 31 11.55 -4.98 3.98
C TYR A 31 11.45 -3.51 4.34
N ILE A 32 10.38 -3.12 5.04
CA ILE A 32 10.09 -1.72 5.37
C ILE A 32 9.35 -1.61 6.71
N ASN A 33 9.69 -0.59 7.51
CA ASN A 33 8.98 -0.36 8.76
C ASN A 33 7.53 0.14 8.49
N PRO A 34 6.49 -0.63 8.88
CA PRO A 34 5.09 -0.23 8.71
C PRO A 34 4.76 1.08 9.43
N GLU A 35 5.36 1.35 10.60
CA GLU A 35 5.14 2.62 11.30
C GLU A 35 5.64 3.81 10.49
N ALA A 36 6.74 3.67 9.73
CA ALA A 36 7.25 4.75 8.90
C ALA A 36 6.27 5.10 7.77
N LEU A 37 5.61 4.10 7.18
CA LEU A 37 4.56 4.29 6.19
C LEU A 37 3.36 5.02 6.77
N VAL A 38 2.90 4.62 7.96
CA VAL A 38 1.79 5.29 8.66
C VAL A 38 2.14 6.75 8.98
N ILE A 39 3.37 7.01 9.43
CA ILE A 39 3.84 8.37 9.71
C ILE A 39 3.90 9.21 8.43
N LEU A 40 4.35 8.63 7.31
CA LEU A 40 4.39 9.30 6.01
C LEU A 40 2.98 9.58 5.47
N ALA A 41 2.08 8.61 5.54
CA ALA A 41 0.67 8.75 5.15
C ALA A 41 -0.03 9.85 5.96
N LYS A 42 0.30 9.99 7.25
CA LYS A 42 -0.19 11.09 8.09
C LYS A 42 0.38 12.46 7.73
N GLN A 43 1.45 12.53 6.93
CA GLN A 43 1.99 13.80 6.46
C GLN A 43 1.30 14.24 5.17
N GLU A 44 0.16 14.91 5.34
CA GLU A 44 -0.68 15.46 4.24
C GLU A 44 -0.03 16.64 3.49
N ARG A 45 1.02 17.25 4.06
CA ARG A 45 1.55 18.56 3.63
C ARG A 45 2.72 18.48 2.64
N ARG A 46 3.15 17.28 2.24
CA ARG A 46 4.29 17.11 1.32
C ARG A 46 3.94 16.15 0.20
N GLU A 47 4.23 16.55 -1.03
CA GLU A 47 4.28 15.64 -2.17
C GLU A 47 5.45 14.68 -1.94
N TRP A 48 5.14 13.47 -1.48
CA TRP A 48 6.11 12.40 -1.31
C TRP A 48 5.69 11.18 -2.11
N SER A 49 6.71 10.46 -2.57
CA SER A 49 6.58 9.16 -3.22
C SER A 49 7.66 8.27 -2.63
N LEU A 50 7.26 7.11 -2.13
CA LEU A 50 8.15 6.11 -1.57
C LEU A 50 8.11 4.87 -2.45
N THR A 51 9.25 4.51 -3.01
CA THR A 51 9.41 3.29 -3.79
C THR A 51 10.31 2.32 -3.04
N PHE A 52 9.86 1.09 -2.86
CA PHE A 52 10.63 0.01 -2.23
C PHE A 52 10.38 -1.31 -2.96
N GLN A 53 11.32 -2.24 -2.82
CA GLN A 53 11.14 -3.61 -3.30
C GLN A 53 10.53 -4.44 -2.18
N PHE A 54 9.51 -5.23 -2.53
CA PHE A 54 8.85 -6.13 -1.62
C PHE A 54 8.60 -7.45 -2.35
N SER A 55 9.20 -8.53 -1.83
CA SER A 55 9.40 -9.79 -2.57
C SER A 55 10.06 -9.53 -3.94
N ASP A 56 9.45 -9.97 -5.04
CA ASP A 56 9.95 -9.76 -6.41
C ASP A 56 9.32 -8.52 -7.09
N HIS A 57 8.45 -7.80 -6.37
CA HIS A 57 7.66 -6.70 -6.92
C HIS A 57 8.17 -5.34 -6.46
N GLN A 58 8.10 -4.33 -7.34
CA GLN A 58 8.40 -2.95 -6.98
C GLN A 58 7.13 -2.24 -6.55
N VAL A 59 7.05 -1.84 -5.28
CA VAL A 59 5.91 -1.09 -4.73
C VAL A 59 6.26 0.39 -4.64
N THR A 60 5.37 1.23 -5.17
CA THR A 60 5.45 2.69 -5.06
C THR A 60 4.21 3.24 -4.38
N VAL A 61 4.38 3.94 -3.27
CA VAL A 61 3.32 4.58 -2.50
C VAL A 61 3.46 6.09 -2.63
N SER A 62 2.38 6.78 -2.94
CA SER A 62 2.36 8.24 -3.03
C SER A 62 1.54 8.87 -1.91
N HIS A 63 1.76 10.16 -1.66
CA HIS A 63 1.01 10.94 -0.66
C HIS A 63 -0.52 10.89 -0.81
N ASP A 64 -1.03 10.64 -2.02
CA ASP A 64 -2.47 10.49 -2.35
C ASP A 64 -2.99 9.07 -2.05
N SER A 65 -2.28 8.30 -1.21
CA SER A 65 -2.54 6.87 -0.96
C SER A 65 -2.56 6.00 -2.22
N ARG A 66 -1.97 6.48 -3.32
CA ARG A 66 -1.84 5.67 -4.55
C ARG A 66 -0.72 4.67 -4.40
N ILE A 67 -1.05 3.41 -4.62
CA ILE A 67 -0.12 2.29 -4.62
C ILE A 67 0.09 1.86 -6.07
N LEU A 68 1.34 1.69 -6.49
CA LEU A 68 1.69 1.09 -7.77
C LEU A 68 2.55 -0.13 -7.52
N VAL A 69 2.19 -1.25 -8.13
CA VAL A 69 2.94 -2.51 -8.08
C VAL A 69 3.45 -2.81 -9.48
N ASP A 70 4.77 -2.89 -9.65
CA ASP A 70 5.44 -3.04 -10.95
C ASP A 70 5.02 -1.98 -12.00
N GLY A 71 4.65 -0.78 -11.52
CA GLY A 71 4.14 0.30 -12.37
C GLY A 71 2.66 0.21 -12.73
N VAL A 72 1.95 -0.83 -12.27
CA VAL A 72 0.49 -0.94 -12.37
C VAL A 72 -0.15 -0.29 -11.15
N ALA A 73 -1.01 0.71 -11.36
CA ALA A 73 -1.74 1.35 -10.26
C ALA A 73 -2.73 0.35 -9.64
N TYR A 74 -2.54 0.07 -8.35
CA TYR A 74 -3.52 -0.62 -7.54
C TYR A 74 -4.52 0.42 -7.04
N SER A 75 -5.70 0.41 -7.65
CA SER A 75 -6.88 1.04 -7.06
C SER A 75 -7.59 -0.05 -6.27
N PRO A 76 -7.60 -0.01 -4.92
CA PRO A 76 -8.60 -0.79 -4.19
C PRO A 76 -9.95 -0.41 -4.82
N ASP A 77 -10.77 -1.41 -5.12
CA ASP A 77 -12.10 -1.19 -5.64
C ASP A 77 -12.89 -0.43 -4.57
N VAL A 78 -12.81 0.91 -4.59
CA VAL A 78 -13.65 1.82 -3.81
C VAL A 78 -15.02 1.86 -4.48
N SER A 79 -15.63 0.70 -4.63
CA SER A 79 -17.06 0.63 -4.83
C SER A 79 -17.71 0.76 -3.46
N ASN A 80 -18.43 1.89 -3.29
CA ASN A 80 -19.38 2.22 -2.23
C ASN A 80 -18.75 2.81 -0.93
N SER A 81 -19.01 4.06 -0.51
CA SER A 81 -20.30 4.77 -0.50
C SER A 81 -20.08 6.29 -0.38
N PHE A 82 -20.46 7.03 -1.41
CA PHE A 82 -21.00 8.38 -1.24
C PHE A 82 -22.44 8.22 -0.72
N ASP A 83 -22.66 8.30 0.59
CA ASP A 83 -23.98 8.48 1.24
C ASP A 83 -23.70 8.73 2.74
N ALA A 84 -24.12 9.79 3.44
CA ALA A 84 -25.07 10.87 3.19
C ALA A 84 -24.66 12.13 3.98
#